data_AF-A0AA46TW76-F1
#
_entry.id   AF-A0AA46TW76-F1
#
_cell.length_a   1.000
_cell.length_b   1.000
_cell.length_c   1.000
_cell.angle_alpha   90.00
_cell.angle_beta   90.00
_cell.angle_gamma   90.00
#
_symmetry.space_group_name_H-M   'P 1'
#
loop_
_entity.id
_entity.type
_entity.pdbx_description
1 polymer ?
#
loop_
_entity_poly.entity_id
_entity_poly.type
_entity_poly.pdbx_seq_one_letter_code
_entity_poly.pdbx_strand_id
1 'polypeptide(L)'
;MINLRKAAVFTGLCFIALAAHAAQADTAEVPVDNHPMGYYAEVQTEENPMTVPIDAQGNLAPIDEEGQTVKEDIQENTETPKVSSRVRRAIADDAETAQASLRNAPSDLVSNDTSLPRKDAVDIASWQDWMTQSDFNQLKAQGVKTVIVKLTESTTYINPAAKAQIQMAKNAGLTVAVYHFSHFSESGKTAQATVNNTARAEANFFANVAKQYGLSTSTVMINDAEYVPKDSVGTMPYWDWTVASQNFADQLKKQGFATTRHYASKAWAVDGVGQMEPSKLGAKNLWIAQYLYGKPSASNLQNTQFGSWQYTSQMYFTNFSRRSPLDVSIDYANIFAPVNPPAPSGYTNIYRLYNNRNLEHLYTKDANEKDRLPQLSKDWKYEGVAWKAPKSSSVPVYRVYDPRSGEHLYTKDAYEVSVLTSKHGWRREGVAFYSDSSSATPAYRLYNPAAGVGAHFITMDSYEKSVLVTRGWKYEGIAWYGKK
;
A
#
# COMPACT_ATOMS: atom_id res chain seq x y z
N MET A 1 83.84 25.43 3.46
CA MET A 1 83.79 26.88 3.17
C MET A 1 82.35 27.18 2.77
N ILE A 2 81.51 27.81 3.60
CA ILE A 2 81.46 29.27 3.87
C ILE A 2 81.40 30.04 2.55
N ASN A 3 80.44 30.92 2.23
CA ASN A 3 79.20 31.36 2.86
C ASN A 3 78.43 32.22 1.85
N LEU A 4 77.13 32.33 2.11
CA LEU A 4 76.25 33.51 2.00
C LEU A 4 76.78 34.80 1.34
N ARG A 5 75.90 35.40 0.52
CA ARG A 5 75.52 36.83 0.58
C ARG A 5 74.00 36.96 0.34
N LYS A 6 73.23 37.34 1.36
CA LYS A 6 72.85 38.71 1.83
C LYS A 6 71.65 39.26 1.03
N ALA A 7 70.46 39.36 1.64
CA ALA A 7 69.96 40.41 2.55
C ALA A 7 69.02 41.34 1.75
N ALA A 8 67.91 41.88 2.25
CA ALA A 8 67.70 42.51 3.55
C ALA A 8 66.17 42.75 3.77
N VAL A 9 65.60 42.54 4.97
CA VAL A 9 65.21 43.59 5.96
C VAL A 9 63.71 44.00 5.77
N PHE A 10 62.80 44.20 6.75
CA PHE A 10 62.84 44.85 8.08
C PHE A 10 61.74 44.26 9.02
N THR A 11 61.96 44.45 10.32
CA THR A 11 61.28 43.97 11.54
C THR A 11 59.90 44.59 11.88
N GLY A 12 59.09 43.86 12.66
CA GLY A 12 58.02 44.40 13.51
C GLY A 12 57.25 43.32 14.28
N LEU A 13 57.57 43.10 15.57
CA LEU A 13 56.93 42.16 16.50
C LEU A 13 56.00 42.91 17.47
N CYS A 14 54.78 42.38 17.69
CA CYS A 14 54.05 42.27 18.98
C CYS A 14 52.64 41.69 18.72
N PHE A 15 52.37 40.40 19.04
CA PHE A 15 51.60 39.89 20.21
C PHE A 15 50.08 40.26 20.16
N ILE A 16 49.03 39.42 20.21
CA ILE A 16 48.68 38.02 20.59
C ILE A 16 47.33 37.75 19.84
N ALA A 17 47.06 36.61 19.18
CA ALA A 17 46.40 35.44 19.78
C ALA A 17 46.20 34.29 18.75
N LEU A 18 46.40 33.05 19.22
CA LEU A 18 45.80 31.75 18.83
C LEU A 18 44.60 31.82 17.84
N ALA A 19 44.41 30.93 16.86
CA ALA A 19 44.79 29.52 16.73
C ALA A 19 44.67 29.02 15.26
N ALA A 20 45.46 27.97 14.96
CA ALA A 20 45.29 26.85 14.00
C ALA A 20 44.59 27.09 12.64
N HIS A 21 45.29 26.99 11.50
CA HIS A 21 45.57 25.74 10.73
C HIS A 21 44.32 24.85 10.56
N ALA A 22 43.87 24.42 9.38
CA ALA A 22 44.64 24.06 8.18
C ALA A 22 43.75 23.98 6.92
N ALA A 23 44.41 24.22 5.78
CA ALA A 23 44.24 23.58 4.47
C ALA A 23 42.82 23.44 3.88
N GLN A 24 42.49 24.37 2.96
CA GLN A 24 41.55 24.13 1.88
C GLN A 24 42.08 23.02 0.96
N ALA A 25 41.38 21.89 0.93
CA ALA A 25 41.35 21.01 -0.22
C ALA A 25 40.13 21.39 -1.05
N ASP A 26 40.36 21.75 -2.32
CA ASP A 26 39.33 22.04 -3.30
C ASP A 26 38.29 20.91 -3.35
N THR A 27 37.08 21.20 -2.88
CA THR A 27 35.91 20.36 -3.09
C THR A 27 35.36 20.68 -4.47
N ALA A 28 35.50 19.73 -5.41
CA ALA A 28 34.70 19.74 -6.63
C ALA A 28 33.22 19.78 -6.24
N GLU A 29 32.50 20.81 -6.68
CA GLU A 29 31.06 20.93 -6.52
C GLU A 29 30.38 19.74 -7.20
N VAL A 30 29.69 18.93 -6.40
CA VAL A 30 28.75 17.92 -6.91
C VAL A 30 27.47 18.68 -7.30
N PRO A 31 26.94 18.49 -8.53
CA PRO A 31 25.69 19.15 -8.96
C PRO A 31 24.53 18.83 -8.01
N VAL A 32 23.68 19.82 -7.77
CA VAL A 32 22.64 19.91 -6.72
C VAL A 32 21.47 18.90 -6.88
N ASP A 33 21.60 17.88 -7.74
CA ASP A 33 20.48 17.10 -8.27
C ASP A 33 20.50 15.61 -7.83
N ASN A 34 20.91 15.33 -6.58
CA ASN A 34 21.11 13.94 -6.12
C ASN A 34 20.80 13.71 -4.62
N HIS A 35 19.78 14.38 -4.07
CA HIS A 35 19.38 14.25 -2.66
C HIS A 35 18.19 13.28 -2.42
N PRO A 36 18.09 12.66 -1.22
CA PRO A 36 17.01 11.76 -0.79
C PRO A 36 15.59 12.34 -0.91
N MET A 37 14.57 11.48 -1.12
CA MET A 37 13.11 11.76 -0.98
C MET A 37 12.70 12.06 0.48
N GLY A 38 13.36 13.01 1.12
CA GLY A 38 13.01 13.45 2.47
C GLY A 38 13.52 14.83 2.82
N TYR A 39 14.08 15.57 1.85
CA TYR A 39 14.63 16.90 2.11
C TYR A 39 14.59 17.82 0.90
N TYR A 40 13.40 18.02 0.35
CA TYR A 40 13.03 19.33 -0.19
C TYR A 40 11.58 19.63 0.18
N ALA A 41 11.39 20.68 0.98
CA ALA A 41 10.38 21.66 0.63
C ALA A 41 10.79 22.26 -0.72
N GLU A 42 10.63 21.50 -1.79
CA GLU A 42 10.78 22.03 -3.13
C GLU A 42 9.50 22.81 -3.34
N VAL A 43 9.64 24.13 -3.24
CA VAL A 43 8.67 25.06 -3.78
C VAL A 43 8.62 24.76 -5.28
N GLN A 44 7.75 23.83 -5.70
CA GLN A 44 7.38 23.74 -7.11
C GLN A 44 6.58 25.01 -7.43
N THR A 45 7.29 25.97 -8.02
CA THR A 45 6.72 27.05 -8.80
C THR A 45 6.37 26.48 -10.16
N GLU A 46 5.12 26.06 -10.34
CA GLU A 46 4.30 26.37 -11.52
C GLU A 46 2.89 25.84 -11.27
N GLU A 47 1.91 26.62 -11.70
CA GLU A 47 0.48 26.51 -11.34
C GLU A 47 -0.06 25.10 -11.64
N ASN A 48 -0.42 24.36 -10.59
CA ASN A 48 -1.33 23.22 -10.71
C ASN A 48 -2.64 23.58 -10.00
N PRO A 49 -3.60 24.23 -10.68
CA PRO A 49 -4.86 24.58 -10.06
C PRO A 49 -5.64 23.30 -9.78
N MET A 50 -5.86 22.99 -8.50
CA MET A 50 -6.88 22.03 -8.10
C MET A 50 -8.24 22.56 -8.55
N THR A 51 -8.67 22.21 -9.77
CA THR A 51 -10.03 22.52 -10.21
C THR A 51 -10.96 21.38 -9.80
N VAL A 52 -11.51 21.49 -8.60
CA VAL A 52 -12.73 20.79 -8.19
C VAL A 52 -13.91 21.74 -8.42
N PRO A 53 -15.10 21.28 -8.86
CA PRO A 53 -16.26 22.17 -9.00
C PRO A 53 -16.69 22.71 -7.63
N ILE A 54 -16.61 24.04 -7.46
CA ILE A 54 -17.05 24.80 -6.29
C ILE A 54 -18.41 25.43 -6.57
N ASP A 55 -19.28 25.53 -5.56
CA ASP A 55 -20.52 26.30 -5.68
C ASP A 55 -20.26 27.82 -5.71
N ALA A 56 -21.31 28.61 -5.94
CA ALA A 56 -21.23 30.07 -6.09
C ALA A 56 -20.76 30.82 -4.83
N GLN A 57 -20.45 30.11 -3.73
CA GLN A 57 -19.95 30.67 -2.48
C GLN A 57 -18.59 30.07 -2.03
N GLY A 58 -17.97 29.17 -2.81
CA GLY A 58 -16.61 28.71 -2.57
C GLY A 58 -16.45 27.67 -1.44
N ASN A 59 -17.51 26.92 -1.11
CA ASN A 59 -17.47 25.84 -0.11
C ASN A 59 -17.62 24.44 -0.76
N LEU A 60 -17.05 23.41 -0.12
CA LEU A 60 -17.26 22.01 -0.49
C LEU A 60 -18.64 21.54 -0.01
N ALA A 61 -19.45 20.97 -0.91
CA ALA A 61 -20.71 20.34 -0.55
C ALA A 61 -20.46 19.03 0.25
N PRO A 62 -21.20 18.77 1.35
CA PRO A 62 -21.16 17.48 2.03
C PRO A 62 -21.67 16.36 1.10
N ILE A 63 -21.01 15.21 1.18
CA ILE A 63 -21.41 13.95 0.54
C ILE A 63 -21.79 12.93 1.62
N ASP A 64 -22.93 12.26 1.43
CA ASP A 64 -23.43 11.22 2.35
C ASP A 64 -22.73 9.86 2.16
N GLU A 65 -23.16 8.85 2.94
CA GLU A 65 -22.61 7.49 2.96
C GLU A 65 -22.74 6.76 1.61
N GLU A 66 -23.54 7.30 0.68
CA GLU A 66 -23.78 6.82 -0.67
C GLU A 66 -23.13 7.68 -1.78
N GLY A 67 -22.45 8.77 -1.43
CA GLY A 67 -21.72 9.62 -2.38
C GLY A 67 -22.60 10.57 -3.20
N GLN A 68 -23.78 10.94 -2.70
CA GLN A 68 -24.61 12.01 -3.27
C GLN A 68 -24.58 13.27 -2.39
N THR A 69 -24.81 14.43 -3.01
CA THR A 69 -24.79 15.74 -2.35
C THR A 69 -25.98 15.91 -1.42
N VAL A 70 -25.75 16.22 -0.14
CA VAL A 70 -26.82 16.51 0.84
C VAL A 70 -26.55 17.85 1.54
N LYS A 71 -27.57 18.71 1.60
CA LYS A 71 -27.55 19.95 2.36
C LYS A 71 -28.10 19.66 3.77
N GLU A 72 -27.27 19.82 4.79
CA GLU A 72 -27.74 20.01 6.16
C GLU A 72 -27.13 21.29 6.75
N ASP A 73 -27.98 22.11 7.36
CA ASP A 73 -27.62 23.36 8.01
C ASP A 73 -26.92 23.06 9.35
N ILE A 74 -25.62 23.35 9.45
CA ILE A 74 -24.84 23.16 10.69
C ILE A 74 -24.79 24.48 11.47
N GLN A 75 -25.35 24.47 12.69
CA GLN A 75 -25.09 25.47 13.72
C GLN A 75 -23.68 25.30 14.32
N GLU A 76 -22.95 26.40 14.32
CA GLU A 76 -21.57 26.54 14.80
C GLU A 76 -21.49 26.43 16.33
N ASN A 77 -20.64 25.54 16.86
CA ASN A 77 -20.29 25.54 18.29
C ASN A 77 -18.77 25.52 18.45
N THR A 78 -18.25 26.54 19.12
CA THR A 78 -16.83 26.93 19.17
C THR A 78 -16.21 26.56 20.51
N GLU A 79 -15.47 25.45 20.60
CA GLU A 79 -14.52 25.24 21.71
C GLU A 79 -13.22 24.56 21.23
N THR A 80 -12.11 25.29 21.33
CA THR A 80 -10.74 24.84 21.08
C THR A 80 -10.09 24.39 22.41
N PRO A 81 -9.38 23.25 22.51
CA PRO A 81 -8.72 22.88 23.76
C PRO A 81 -7.39 23.64 23.96
N LYS A 82 -7.25 24.28 25.13
CA LYS A 82 -6.04 24.98 25.58
C LYS A 82 -5.11 24.03 26.35
N VAL A 83 -3.89 23.80 25.87
CA VAL A 83 -2.76 23.27 26.68
C VAL A 83 -1.56 24.21 26.56
N SER A 84 -0.90 24.49 27.69
CA SER A 84 -0.09 25.68 27.93
C SER A 84 1.17 25.84 27.05
N SER A 85 1.44 27.08 26.67
CA SER A 85 2.48 27.53 25.73
C SER A 85 3.91 27.56 26.29
N ARG A 86 4.11 27.19 27.56
CA ARG A 86 5.42 27.32 28.24
C ARG A 86 6.37 26.14 28.01
N VAL A 87 5.84 24.94 27.75
CA VAL A 87 6.66 23.74 27.48
C VAL A 87 7.19 23.74 26.04
N ARG A 88 6.49 24.41 25.10
CA ARG A 88 6.81 24.41 23.66
C ARG A 88 7.99 25.28 23.25
N ARG A 89 8.36 26.27 24.06
CA ARG A 89 9.44 27.23 23.71
C ARG A 89 10.83 26.72 24.05
N ALA A 90 10.97 25.82 25.03
CA ALA A 90 12.26 25.23 25.41
C ALA A 90 12.77 24.18 24.40
N ILE A 91 11.90 23.70 23.49
CA ILE A 91 12.23 22.66 22.48
C ILE A 91 12.61 23.30 21.13
N ALA A 92 12.26 24.56 20.91
CA ALA A 92 12.58 25.28 19.67
C ALA A 92 14.09 25.57 19.53
N ASP A 93 14.79 25.81 20.65
CA ASP A 93 16.24 26.04 20.65
C ASP A 93 17.04 24.76 20.35
N ASP A 94 16.51 23.57 20.68
CA ASP A 94 17.07 22.27 20.29
C ASP A 94 16.77 21.91 18.82
N ALA A 95 15.72 22.49 18.24
CA ALA A 95 15.33 22.26 16.84
C ALA A 95 16.22 23.03 15.85
N GLU A 96 16.76 24.18 16.25
CA GLU A 96 17.69 24.98 15.42
C GLU A 96 19.06 24.30 15.31
N THR A 97 19.51 23.61 16.37
CA THR A 97 20.71 22.74 16.32
C THR A 97 20.45 21.42 15.57
N ALA A 98 19.22 20.91 15.59
CA ALA A 98 18.81 19.76 14.79
C ALA A 98 18.75 20.07 13.28
N GLN A 99 18.43 21.31 12.88
CA GLN A 99 18.42 21.73 11.47
C GLN A 99 19.82 21.80 10.83
N ALA A 100 20.86 22.14 11.59
CA ALA A 100 22.25 22.11 11.10
C ALA A 100 22.82 20.67 10.95
N SER A 101 22.16 19.67 11.55
CA SER A 101 22.67 18.30 11.69
C SER A 101 22.14 17.31 10.65
N LEU A 102 21.40 17.77 9.63
CA LEU A 102 20.70 16.92 8.64
C LEU A 102 21.43 16.78 7.30
N ARG A 103 22.70 17.22 7.23
CA ARG A 103 23.57 16.89 6.09
C ARG A 103 24.15 15.48 6.29
N ASN A 104 23.85 14.61 5.33
CA ASN A 104 24.50 13.33 5.00
C ASN A 104 23.76 12.07 5.50
N ALA A 105 22.76 11.64 4.71
CA ALA A 105 22.60 10.20 4.51
C ALA A 105 23.98 9.63 4.15
N PRO A 106 24.43 8.51 4.73
CA PRO A 106 25.71 7.92 4.40
C PRO A 106 25.76 7.67 2.90
N SER A 107 26.69 8.33 2.23
CA SER A 107 26.79 8.29 0.77
C SER A 107 27.29 6.91 0.32
N ASP A 108 26.79 6.45 -0.82
CA ASP A 108 27.33 5.32 -1.57
C ASP A 108 27.36 3.97 -0.83
N LEU A 109 26.26 3.62 -0.13
CA LEU A 109 26.12 2.27 0.41
C LEU A 109 26.04 1.26 -0.74
N VAL A 110 26.73 0.13 -0.62
CA VAL A 110 26.75 -0.90 -1.68
C VAL A 110 26.06 -2.17 -1.17
N SER A 111 25.16 -2.71 -1.99
CA SER A 111 24.32 -3.87 -1.66
C SER A 111 25.06 -5.14 -1.22
N ASN A 112 26.32 -5.34 -1.62
CA ASN A 112 27.11 -6.51 -1.22
C ASN A 112 27.81 -6.34 0.14
N ASP A 113 27.65 -5.20 0.79
CA ASP A 113 28.15 -4.95 2.13
C ASP A 113 27.30 -5.69 3.19
N THR A 114 27.88 -6.75 3.75
CA THR A 114 27.18 -7.62 4.70
C THR A 114 27.06 -7.02 6.10
N SER A 115 27.68 -5.88 6.39
CA SER A 115 27.54 -5.22 7.69
C SER A 115 26.29 -4.34 7.76
N LEU A 116 25.63 -4.06 6.63
CA LEU A 116 24.43 -3.23 6.57
C LEU A 116 23.19 -4.00 7.06
N PRO A 117 22.13 -3.29 7.50
CA PRO A 117 20.83 -3.91 7.74
C PRO A 117 20.32 -4.71 6.52
N ARG A 118 19.40 -5.64 6.76
CA ARG A 118 18.78 -6.40 5.66
C ARG A 118 18.10 -5.45 4.68
N LYS A 119 18.15 -5.81 3.40
CA LYS A 119 17.54 -5.07 2.29
C LYS A 119 16.19 -5.71 1.96
N ASP A 120 15.30 -5.80 2.94
CA ASP A 120 14.07 -6.60 2.81
C ASP A 120 13.10 -5.99 1.79
N ALA A 121 13.05 -4.67 1.68
CA ALA A 121 12.21 -3.96 0.73
C ALA A 121 12.95 -2.79 0.04
N VAL A 122 12.55 -2.53 -1.20
CA VAL A 122 12.97 -1.38 -2.00
C VAL A 122 11.73 -0.62 -2.44
N ASP A 123 11.76 0.70 -2.37
CA ASP A 123 10.71 1.56 -2.89
C ASP A 123 11.17 2.38 -4.10
N ILE A 124 10.26 2.53 -5.08
CA ILE A 124 10.55 3.15 -6.39
C ILE A 124 9.37 3.98 -6.91
N ALA A 125 9.69 4.95 -7.76
CA ALA A 125 8.73 5.80 -8.46
C ALA A 125 9.09 5.94 -9.94
N SER A 126 8.46 6.88 -10.64
CA SER A 126 8.79 7.27 -12.02
C SER A 126 10.27 7.67 -12.19
N TRP A 127 10.93 8.13 -11.12
CA TRP A 127 12.38 8.40 -11.10
C TRP A 127 13.27 7.19 -11.42
N GLN A 128 12.72 5.97 -11.29
CA GLN A 128 13.40 4.72 -11.63
C GLN A 128 12.73 4.03 -12.83
N ASP A 129 12.22 4.80 -13.79
CA ASP A 129 11.67 4.29 -15.05
C ASP A 129 12.71 3.56 -15.94
N TRP A 130 13.99 3.86 -15.73
CA TRP A 130 15.13 3.22 -16.41
C TRP A 130 15.36 1.76 -15.99
N MET A 131 14.77 1.30 -14.88
CA MET A 131 14.99 -0.06 -14.37
C MET A 131 14.43 -1.10 -15.34
N THR A 132 15.23 -2.13 -15.61
CA THR A 132 14.91 -3.23 -16.53
C THR A 132 14.47 -4.48 -15.77
N GLN A 133 13.86 -5.45 -16.45
CA GLN A 133 13.51 -6.75 -15.85
C GLN A 133 14.73 -7.44 -15.20
N SER A 134 15.93 -7.25 -15.76
CA SER A 134 17.17 -7.77 -15.18
C SER A 134 17.45 -7.16 -13.80
N ASP A 135 17.19 -5.87 -13.61
CA ASP A 135 17.42 -5.19 -12.33
C ASP A 135 16.49 -5.73 -11.24
N PHE A 136 15.22 -5.97 -11.57
CA PHE A 136 14.29 -6.63 -10.64
C PHE A 136 14.71 -8.06 -10.30
N ASN A 137 15.22 -8.83 -11.27
CA ASN A 137 15.77 -10.16 -10.98
C ASN A 137 16.98 -10.07 -10.03
N GLN A 138 17.81 -9.03 -10.17
CA GLN A 138 18.96 -8.80 -9.30
C GLN A 138 18.54 -8.36 -7.89
N LEU A 139 17.48 -7.56 -7.74
CA LEU A 139 16.88 -7.30 -6.42
C LEU A 139 16.54 -8.62 -5.72
N LYS A 140 15.83 -9.51 -6.42
CA LYS A 140 15.45 -10.82 -5.87
C LYS A 140 16.67 -11.66 -5.48
N ALA A 141 17.65 -11.76 -6.38
CA ALA A 141 18.87 -12.53 -6.15
C ALA A 141 19.69 -12.01 -4.96
N GLN A 142 19.63 -10.70 -4.68
CA GLN A 142 20.32 -10.04 -3.58
C GLN A 142 19.52 -10.00 -2.26
N GLY A 143 18.42 -10.75 -2.21
CA GLY A 143 17.65 -10.97 -0.98
C GLY A 143 16.51 -9.98 -0.74
N VAL A 144 16.21 -9.08 -1.68
CA VAL A 144 15.03 -8.22 -1.61
C VAL A 144 13.79 -9.08 -1.73
N LYS A 145 12.80 -8.82 -0.86
CA LYS A 145 11.54 -9.56 -0.79
C LYS A 145 10.41 -8.80 -1.46
N THR A 146 10.37 -7.48 -1.27
CA THR A 146 9.27 -6.64 -1.70
C THR A 146 9.76 -5.43 -2.49
N VAL A 147 9.05 -5.09 -3.57
CA VAL A 147 9.14 -3.79 -4.23
C VAL A 147 7.88 -3.00 -3.93
N ILE A 148 8.07 -1.78 -3.44
CA ILE A 148 7.01 -0.84 -3.11
C ILE A 148 6.96 0.21 -4.22
N VAL A 149 5.89 0.26 -5.01
CA VAL A 149 5.81 1.12 -6.20
C VAL A 149 4.91 2.31 -5.95
N LYS A 150 5.37 3.54 -6.24
CA LYS A 150 4.49 4.72 -6.27
C LYS A 150 3.40 4.50 -7.28
N LEU A 151 2.14 4.55 -6.87
CA LEU A 151 1.03 4.37 -7.81
C LEU A 151 0.38 5.70 -8.17
N THR A 152 0.06 6.50 -7.16
CA THR A 152 -0.67 7.75 -7.32
C THR A 152 -0.14 8.82 -6.38
N GLU A 153 -0.48 10.07 -6.67
CA GLU A 153 -0.25 11.24 -5.83
C GLU A 153 -1.43 12.20 -5.95
N SER A 154 -1.87 12.73 -4.80
CA SER A 154 -3.10 13.51 -4.69
C SER A 154 -4.29 12.82 -5.40
N THR A 155 -5.14 13.57 -6.10
CA THR A 155 -6.26 13.04 -6.88
C THR A 155 -6.01 13.03 -8.39
N THR A 156 -4.82 13.43 -8.82
CA THR A 156 -4.56 13.80 -10.23
C THR A 156 -3.40 13.04 -10.86
N TYR A 157 -2.37 12.68 -10.09
CA TYR A 157 -1.16 12.07 -10.64
C TYR A 157 -1.21 10.54 -10.57
N ILE A 158 -0.92 9.90 -11.71
CA ILE A 158 -0.66 8.46 -11.81
C ILE A 158 0.79 8.29 -12.25
N ASN A 159 1.57 7.47 -11.53
CA ASN A 159 2.95 7.18 -11.93
C ASN A 159 2.97 6.45 -13.29
N PRO A 160 3.54 7.06 -14.36
CA PRO A 160 3.54 6.49 -15.70
C PRO A 160 4.37 5.19 -15.79
N ALA A 161 5.37 4.99 -14.92
CA ALA A 161 6.21 3.80 -14.91
C ALA A 161 5.60 2.64 -14.10
N ALA A 162 4.60 2.91 -13.25
CA ALA A 162 4.11 1.96 -12.24
C ALA A 162 3.64 0.63 -12.86
N LYS A 163 2.91 0.68 -13.98
CA LYS A 163 2.40 -0.54 -14.63
C LYS A 163 3.54 -1.47 -15.04
N ALA A 164 4.60 -0.93 -15.64
CA ALA A 164 5.77 -1.71 -16.06
C ALA A 164 6.56 -2.23 -14.84
N GLN A 165 6.81 -1.37 -13.86
CA GLN A 165 7.51 -1.71 -12.62
C GLN A 165 6.82 -2.85 -11.84
N ILE A 166 5.48 -2.79 -11.72
CA ILE A 166 4.67 -3.84 -11.07
C ILE A 166 4.82 -5.18 -11.80
N GLN A 167 4.76 -5.18 -13.13
CA GLN A 167 4.90 -6.41 -13.91
C GLN A 167 6.31 -6.99 -13.78
N MET A 168 7.34 -6.15 -13.84
CA MET A 168 8.73 -6.61 -13.71
C MET A 168 9.01 -7.19 -12.32
N ALA A 169 8.50 -6.57 -11.25
CA ALA A 169 8.60 -7.10 -9.89
C ALA A 169 7.90 -8.46 -9.76
N LYS A 170 6.67 -8.58 -10.27
CA LYS A 170 5.92 -9.85 -10.28
C LYS A 170 6.67 -10.96 -11.02
N ASN A 171 7.21 -10.66 -12.21
CA ASN A 171 7.97 -11.62 -13.02
C ASN A 171 9.26 -12.09 -12.33
N ALA A 172 9.89 -11.21 -11.54
CA ALA A 172 11.06 -11.55 -10.73
C ALA A 172 10.70 -12.37 -9.47
N GLY A 173 9.43 -12.64 -9.20
CA GLY A 173 8.97 -13.33 -7.99
C GLY A 173 9.10 -12.48 -6.72
N LEU A 174 9.08 -11.15 -6.87
CA LEU A 174 9.04 -10.20 -5.75
C LEU A 174 7.59 -9.96 -5.34
N THR A 175 7.39 -9.75 -4.04
CA THR A 175 6.14 -9.21 -3.53
C THR A 175 5.98 -7.77 -4.03
N VAL A 176 4.76 -7.36 -4.34
CA VAL A 176 4.44 -5.97 -4.70
C VAL A 176 3.55 -5.36 -3.64
N ALA A 177 4.00 -4.23 -3.10
CA ALA A 177 3.15 -3.26 -2.39
C ALA A 177 3.12 -1.96 -3.20
N VAL A 178 2.16 -1.10 -2.91
CA VAL A 178 2.04 0.20 -3.58
C VAL A 178 1.86 1.32 -2.58
N TYR A 179 2.35 2.51 -2.91
CA TYR A 179 2.15 3.69 -2.08
C TYR A 179 1.49 4.84 -2.83
N HIS A 180 0.89 5.72 -2.04
CA HIS A 180 0.20 6.92 -2.48
C HIS A 180 0.78 8.13 -1.74
N PHE A 181 1.33 9.09 -2.47
CA PHE A 181 1.84 10.34 -1.90
C PHE A 181 0.69 11.28 -1.58
N SER A 182 0.41 11.48 -0.29
CA SER A 182 -0.83 12.10 0.16
C SER A 182 -0.75 13.61 0.32
N HIS A 183 -1.70 14.31 -0.29
CA HIS A 183 -1.85 15.77 -0.26
C HIS A 183 -3.20 16.14 0.36
N PHE A 184 -3.40 15.79 1.64
CA PHE A 184 -4.70 15.97 2.29
C PHE A 184 -5.16 17.42 2.45
N SER A 185 -4.32 18.40 2.14
CA SER A 185 -4.61 19.81 2.33
C SER A 185 -3.88 20.68 1.32
N GLU A 186 -4.51 21.77 0.89
CA GLU A 186 -3.93 22.76 -0.02
C GLU A 186 -3.15 23.84 0.72
N SER A 187 -3.54 24.10 1.97
CA SER A 187 -3.09 25.23 2.75
C SER A 187 -3.00 24.87 4.20
N GLY A 188 -2.41 25.79 4.93
CA GLY A 188 -2.22 25.61 6.32
C GLY A 188 -3.45 25.75 7.24
N LYS A 189 -4.49 26.34 6.71
CA LYS A 189 -5.67 26.72 7.50
C LYS A 189 -6.86 25.85 7.17
N THR A 190 -6.63 24.79 6.40
CA THR A 190 -7.67 23.89 5.94
C THR A 190 -8.33 23.21 7.13
N ALA A 191 -9.65 23.36 7.24
CA ALA A 191 -10.42 22.74 8.30
C ALA A 191 -10.29 21.21 8.25
N GLN A 192 -10.23 20.56 9.42
CA GLN A 192 -10.08 19.11 9.52
C GLN A 192 -11.12 18.32 8.70
N ALA A 193 -12.36 18.80 8.64
CA ALA A 193 -13.41 18.14 7.87
C ALA A 193 -13.07 18.06 6.37
N THR A 194 -12.52 19.15 5.82
CA THR A 194 -12.03 19.21 4.43
C THR A 194 -10.84 18.30 4.22
N VAL A 195 -9.90 18.24 5.17
CA VAL A 195 -8.76 17.33 5.12
C VAL A 195 -9.23 15.87 5.10
N ASN A 196 -10.18 15.51 5.95
CA ASN A 196 -10.75 14.17 5.99
C ASN A 196 -11.50 13.81 4.69
N ASN A 197 -12.20 14.78 4.08
CA ASN A 197 -12.82 14.59 2.76
C ASN A 197 -11.76 14.33 1.68
N THR A 198 -10.69 15.11 1.66
CA THR A 198 -9.57 14.95 0.71
C THR A 198 -8.90 13.59 0.87
N ALA A 199 -8.65 13.16 2.11
CA ALA A 199 -8.11 11.83 2.40
C ALA A 199 -8.98 10.69 1.85
N ARG A 200 -10.32 10.81 1.94
CA ARG A 200 -11.24 9.85 1.33
C ARG A 200 -11.20 9.90 -0.21
N ALA A 201 -11.11 11.09 -0.79
CA ALA A 201 -11.03 11.27 -2.23
C ALA A 201 -9.74 10.66 -2.82
N GLU A 202 -8.59 10.92 -2.18
CA GLU A 202 -7.30 10.32 -2.52
C GLU A 202 -7.32 8.80 -2.38
N ALA A 203 -7.90 8.26 -1.29
CA ALA A 203 -8.06 6.82 -1.12
C ALA A 203 -8.90 6.18 -2.24
N ASN A 204 -9.98 6.85 -2.69
CA ASN A 204 -10.78 6.38 -3.82
C ASN A 204 -9.96 6.38 -5.11
N PHE A 205 -9.22 7.45 -5.39
CA PHE A 205 -8.37 7.54 -6.56
C PHE A 205 -7.30 6.44 -6.58
N PHE A 206 -6.59 6.26 -5.46
CA PHE A 206 -5.58 5.22 -5.28
C PHE A 206 -6.16 3.81 -5.47
N ALA A 207 -7.30 3.51 -4.85
CA ALA A 207 -7.98 2.22 -5.01
C ALA A 207 -8.45 1.97 -6.44
N ASN A 208 -8.95 2.99 -7.14
CA ASN A 208 -9.40 2.86 -8.52
C ASN A 208 -8.25 2.53 -9.47
N VAL A 209 -7.12 3.21 -9.34
CA VAL A 209 -5.91 2.91 -10.13
C VAL A 209 -5.37 1.52 -9.80
N ALA A 210 -5.35 1.12 -8.52
CA ALA A 210 -4.93 -0.23 -8.11
C ALA A 210 -5.81 -1.33 -8.75
N LYS A 211 -7.13 -1.15 -8.73
CA LYS A 211 -8.09 -2.05 -9.41
C LYS A 211 -7.87 -2.07 -10.92
N GLN A 212 -7.68 -0.91 -11.55
CA GLN A 212 -7.39 -0.79 -12.98
C GLN A 212 -6.13 -1.56 -13.38
N TYR A 213 -5.11 -1.59 -12.51
CA TYR A 213 -3.85 -2.31 -12.74
C TYR A 213 -3.92 -3.79 -12.33
N GLY A 214 -5.10 -4.28 -11.94
CA GLY A 214 -5.33 -5.68 -11.58
C GLY A 214 -4.60 -6.10 -10.31
N LEU A 215 -4.36 -5.17 -9.38
CA LEU A 215 -3.83 -5.50 -8.06
C LEU A 215 -4.91 -6.22 -7.24
N SER A 216 -4.50 -7.30 -6.54
CA SER A 216 -5.39 -8.03 -5.65
C SER A 216 -5.82 -7.12 -4.50
N THR A 217 -7.04 -7.29 -3.98
CA THR A 217 -7.51 -6.65 -2.74
C THR A 217 -6.68 -6.98 -1.49
N SER A 218 -5.84 -8.02 -1.57
CA SER A 218 -4.84 -8.35 -0.55
C SER A 218 -3.54 -7.55 -0.64
N THR A 219 -3.35 -6.77 -1.71
CA THR A 219 -2.17 -5.91 -1.89
C THR A 219 -2.09 -4.90 -0.75
N VAL A 220 -0.89 -4.71 -0.21
CA VAL A 220 -0.64 -3.69 0.81
C VAL A 220 -0.66 -2.32 0.16
N MET A 221 -1.52 -1.45 0.69
CA MET A 221 -1.71 -0.07 0.24
C MET A 221 -1.07 0.85 1.28
N ILE A 222 -0.13 1.69 0.88
CA ILE A 222 0.65 2.53 1.81
C ILE A 222 0.23 3.99 1.62
N ASN A 223 -0.21 4.62 2.70
CA ASN A 223 -0.38 6.06 2.79
C ASN A 223 0.98 6.68 3.10
N ASP A 224 1.51 7.48 2.19
CA ASP A 224 2.77 8.21 2.35
C ASP A 224 2.46 9.63 2.84
N ALA A 225 2.64 9.82 4.16
CA ALA A 225 2.28 11.02 4.90
C ALA A 225 3.52 11.86 5.21
N GLU A 226 3.89 12.73 4.27
CA GLU A 226 5.02 13.65 4.44
C GLU A 226 4.83 15.05 3.81
N TYR A 227 3.70 15.28 3.12
CA TYR A 227 3.44 16.56 2.46
C TYR A 227 3.16 17.68 3.46
N VAL A 228 3.84 18.82 3.30
CA VAL A 228 3.57 20.06 4.03
C VAL A 228 3.30 21.17 3.00
N PRO A 229 2.11 21.79 3.01
CA PRO A 229 1.86 22.93 2.12
C PRO A 229 2.87 24.06 2.35
N LYS A 230 3.16 24.84 1.32
CA LYS A 230 4.19 25.90 1.38
C LYS A 230 3.89 26.97 2.43
N ASP A 231 2.63 27.36 2.56
CA ASP A 231 2.17 28.31 3.57
C ASP A 231 2.17 27.70 4.99
N SER A 232 2.66 26.45 5.08
CA SER A 232 2.67 25.62 6.27
C SER A 232 4.03 25.32 6.87
N VAL A 233 5.07 25.95 6.35
CA VAL A 233 6.42 25.81 6.90
C VAL A 233 6.59 26.70 8.13
N GLY A 234 6.87 26.09 9.31
CA GLY A 234 7.24 26.81 10.54
C GLY A 234 6.11 27.14 11.52
N THR A 235 4.90 26.65 11.27
CA THR A 235 3.68 26.95 12.05
C THR A 235 2.98 25.66 12.49
N MET A 236 2.34 25.63 13.67
CA MET A 236 1.59 24.46 14.16
C MET A 236 0.31 24.88 14.92
N PRO A 237 -0.78 24.07 14.86
CA PRO A 237 -0.94 22.82 14.12
C PRO A 237 -1.69 23.01 12.81
N TYR A 238 -1.38 22.14 11.85
CA TYR A 238 -1.92 22.23 10.50
C TYR A 238 -3.27 21.53 10.37
N TRP A 239 -3.36 20.26 10.70
CA TRP A 239 -4.57 19.47 10.96
C TRP A 239 -4.10 18.14 11.56
N ASP A 240 -5.01 17.33 12.07
CA ASP A 240 -4.72 16.00 12.57
C ASP A 240 -4.50 15.01 11.42
N TRP A 241 -3.23 14.79 11.10
CA TRP A 241 -2.76 13.78 10.13
C TRP A 241 -3.10 12.35 10.54
N THR A 242 -3.20 12.07 11.84
CA THR A 242 -3.58 10.75 12.33
C THR A 242 -5.02 10.44 11.97
N VAL A 243 -5.94 11.38 12.23
CA VAL A 243 -7.36 11.24 11.88
C VAL A 243 -7.55 11.17 10.37
N ALA A 244 -6.85 12.01 9.60
CA ALA A 244 -6.91 11.95 8.13
C ALA A 244 -6.42 10.59 7.59
N SER A 245 -5.33 10.07 8.16
CA SER A 245 -4.77 8.76 7.80
C SER A 245 -5.70 7.59 8.15
N GLN A 246 -6.43 7.67 9.27
CA GLN A 246 -7.47 6.70 9.61
C GLN A 246 -8.62 6.73 8.59
N ASN A 247 -9.08 7.93 8.20
CA ASN A 247 -10.11 8.09 7.18
C ASN A 247 -9.68 7.54 5.81
N PHE A 248 -8.42 7.79 5.42
CA PHE A 248 -7.83 7.20 4.21
C PHE A 248 -7.84 5.66 4.26
N ALA A 249 -7.39 5.08 5.38
CA ALA A 249 -7.33 3.64 5.57
C ALA A 249 -8.72 2.99 5.58
N ASP A 250 -9.69 3.59 6.28
CA ASP A 250 -11.07 3.11 6.33
C ASP A 250 -11.73 3.17 4.95
N GLN A 251 -11.44 4.21 4.16
CA GLN A 251 -11.95 4.31 2.80
C GLN A 251 -11.35 3.26 1.87
N LEU A 252 -10.04 2.99 1.95
CA LEU A 252 -9.42 1.87 1.23
C LEU A 252 -10.04 0.52 1.60
N LYS A 253 -10.34 0.31 2.88
CA LYS A 253 -11.02 -0.89 3.37
C LYS A 253 -12.43 -1.01 2.78
N LYS A 254 -13.20 0.08 2.72
CA LYS A 254 -14.50 0.12 2.01
C LYS A 254 -14.35 -0.20 0.52
N GLN A 255 -13.25 0.21 -0.10
CA GLN A 255 -12.92 -0.12 -1.49
C GLN A 255 -12.42 -1.57 -1.69
N GLY A 256 -12.31 -2.35 -0.62
CA GLY A 256 -11.92 -3.77 -0.64
C GLY A 256 -10.46 -4.03 -0.28
N PHE A 257 -9.61 -3.00 -0.14
CA PHE A 257 -8.21 -3.15 0.24
C PHE A 257 -8.09 -3.15 1.77
N ALA A 258 -8.05 -4.34 2.36
CA ALA A 258 -8.12 -4.49 3.82
C ALA A 258 -6.83 -4.13 4.56
N THR A 259 -5.70 -3.98 3.86
CA THR A 259 -4.38 -3.79 4.48
C THR A 259 -3.78 -2.46 4.09
N THR A 260 -3.94 -1.48 4.99
CA THR A 260 -3.28 -0.17 4.88
C THR A 260 -2.07 -0.10 5.82
N ARG A 261 -0.99 0.53 5.37
CA ARG A 261 0.17 0.91 6.17
C ARG A 261 0.41 2.41 6.02
N HIS A 262 1.22 2.97 6.93
CA HIS A 262 1.52 4.39 6.93
C HIS A 262 3.03 4.58 6.87
N TYR A 263 3.48 5.33 5.88
CA TYR A 263 4.85 5.82 5.82
C TYR A 263 4.91 7.24 6.40
N ALA A 264 5.98 7.52 7.15
CA ALA A 264 6.31 8.87 7.62
C ALA A 264 7.77 8.96 8.07
N SER A 265 8.31 10.18 8.17
CA SER A 265 9.59 10.41 8.83
C SER A 265 9.52 10.11 10.34
N LYS A 266 10.66 9.77 10.94
CA LYS A 266 10.73 9.53 12.40
C LYS A 266 10.29 10.73 13.24
N ALA A 267 10.50 11.95 12.75
CA ALA A 267 10.08 13.17 13.43
C ALA A 267 8.55 13.33 13.47
N TRP A 268 7.84 12.82 12.46
CA TRP A 268 6.38 12.85 12.42
C TRP A 268 5.75 11.77 13.30
N ALA A 269 6.40 10.62 13.43
CA ALA A 269 5.91 9.46 14.15
C ALA A 269 6.25 9.48 15.66
N VAL A 270 5.60 10.39 16.39
CA VAL A 270 5.76 10.56 17.85
C VAL A 270 4.40 10.80 18.51
N ASP A 271 4.06 9.99 19.51
CA ASP A 271 2.79 10.13 20.24
C ASP A 271 2.69 11.51 20.94
N GLY A 272 1.52 12.15 20.81
CA GLY A 272 1.17 13.40 21.49
C GLY A 272 1.88 14.67 21.00
N VAL A 273 2.96 14.56 20.22
CA VAL A 273 3.74 15.72 19.73
C VAL A 273 4.07 15.69 18.24
N GLY A 274 4.02 14.51 17.60
CA GLY A 274 4.21 14.36 16.17
C GLY A 274 2.91 14.59 15.37
N GLN A 275 3.01 14.52 14.05
CA GLN A 275 1.86 14.60 13.14
C GLN A 275 1.11 13.25 13.06
N MET A 276 1.84 12.15 13.25
CA MET A 276 1.36 10.78 13.14
C MET A 276 1.53 10.08 14.49
N GLU A 277 0.45 9.72 15.16
CA GLU A 277 0.48 9.07 16.47
C GLU A 277 0.54 7.53 16.33
N PRO A 278 1.69 6.89 16.62
CA PRO A 278 1.83 5.45 16.45
C PRO A 278 0.87 4.63 17.32
N SER A 279 0.50 5.13 18.50
CA SER A 279 -0.45 4.46 19.40
C SER A 279 -1.85 4.34 18.79
N LYS A 280 -2.27 5.31 17.96
CA LYS A 280 -3.59 5.34 17.31
C LYS A 280 -3.62 4.61 15.96
N LEU A 281 -2.52 4.64 15.21
CA LEU A 281 -2.39 3.95 13.92
C LEU A 281 -1.91 2.49 14.08
N GLY A 282 -1.45 2.14 15.28
CA GLY A 282 -0.78 0.89 15.59
C GLY A 282 0.66 0.91 15.10
N ALA A 283 1.64 0.98 16.03
CA ALA A 283 3.06 1.15 15.70
C ALA A 283 3.59 0.17 14.64
N LYS A 284 3.11 -1.08 14.65
CA LYS A 284 3.49 -2.12 13.67
C LYS A 284 2.90 -1.93 12.28
N ASN A 285 1.99 -0.98 12.08
CA ASN A 285 1.50 -0.56 10.77
C ASN A 285 2.32 0.57 10.15
N LEU A 286 3.31 1.12 10.88
CA LEU A 286 4.15 2.20 10.36
C LEU A 286 5.44 1.68 9.74
N TRP A 287 5.78 2.30 8.61
CA TRP A 287 7.05 2.25 7.92
C TRP A 287 7.75 3.60 8.12
N ILE A 288 8.83 3.62 8.90
CA ILE A 288 9.44 4.88 9.33
C ILE A 288 10.73 5.15 8.58
N ALA A 289 10.89 6.35 8.04
CA ALA A 289 12.14 6.83 7.49
C ALA A 289 13.00 7.53 8.54
N GLN A 290 14.27 7.11 8.63
CA GLN A 290 15.30 7.80 9.40
C GLN A 290 16.68 7.44 8.87
N TYR A 291 17.40 8.42 8.33
CA TYR A 291 18.77 8.25 7.85
C TYR A 291 19.73 8.69 8.95
N LEU A 292 20.51 7.74 9.46
CA LEU A 292 21.43 8.01 10.57
C LEU A 292 22.69 8.71 10.08
N TYR A 293 23.28 9.50 10.96
CA TYR A 293 24.64 9.95 10.78
C TYR A 293 25.61 8.75 10.88
N GLY A 294 26.41 8.53 9.85
CA GLY A 294 27.33 7.40 9.74
C GLY A 294 26.68 6.10 9.27
N LYS A 295 27.52 5.12 8.91
CA LYS A 295 27.08 3.88 8.25
C LYS A 295 26.12 3.07 9.14
N PRO A 296 24.90 2.72 8.66
CA PRO A 296 23.99 1.84 9.39
C PRO A 296 24.60 0.46 9.60
N SER A 297 24.23 -0.22 10.68
CA SER A 297 24.80 -1.52 11.03
C SER A 297 23.71 -2.56 11.31
N ALA A 298 23.93 -3.78 10.80
CA ALA A 298 23.12 -4.96 11.14
C ALA A 298 23.11 -5.27 12.63
N SER A 299 24.13 -4.82 13.39
CA SER A 299 24.23 -5.00 14.83
C SER A 299 23.58 -3.88 15.64
N ASN A 300 23.10 -2.80 15.01
CA ASN A 300 22.50 -1.66 15.70
C ASN A 300 21.24 -1.16 14.95
N LEU A 301 20.22 -2.00 14.93
CA LEU A 301 18.95 -1.74 14.27
C LEU A 301 18.13 -0.69 15.01
N GLN A 302 17.62 0.32 14.29
CA GLN A 302 16.80 1.39 14.84
C GLN A 302 15.32 1.17 14.53
N ASN A 303 14.44 1.90 15.23
CA ASN A 303 13.01 1.96 14.93
C ASN A 303 12.31 0.58 14.99
N THR A 304 12.83 -0.35 15.79
CA THR A 304 12.35 -1.75 15.89
C THR A 304 10.97 -1.88 16.54
N GLN A 305 10.47 -0.84 17.21
CA GLN A 305 9.09 -0.76 17.69
C GLN A 305 8.08 -0.65 16.55
N PHE A 306 8.49 -0.14 15.38
CA PHE A 306 7.64 0.00 14.21
C PHE A 306 7.63 -1.26 13.35
N GLY A 307 6.86 -1.24 12.25
CA GLY A 307 6.75 -2.36 11.32
C GLY A 307 7.96 -2.48 10.38
N SER A 308 8.49 -1.34 9.92
CA SER A 308 9.64 -1.25 9.03
C SER A 308 10.45 0.02 9.26
N TRP A 309 11.72 0.00 8.87
CA TRP A 309 12.62 1.15 8.88
C TRP A 309 13.27 1.33 7.50
N GLN A 310 12.97 2.45 6.83
CA GLN A 310 13.75 2.94 5.69
C GLN A 310 15.01 3.61 6.22
N TYR A 311 16.15 2.95 6.03
CA TYR A 311 17.41 3.33 6.66
C TYR A 311 18.38 4.04 5.71
N THR A 312 18.09 4.02 4.41
CA THR A 312 18.89 4.71 3.39
C THR A 312 18.08 4.97 2.14
N SER A 313 18.45 6.05 1.46
CA SER A 313 18.06 6.44 0.11
C SER A 313 19.21 6.40 -0.88
N GLN A 314 20.34 5.82 -0.47
CA GLN A 314 21.63 5.87 -1.16
C GLN A 314 22.24 4.48 -1.30
N MET A 315 21.42 3.45 -1.54
CA MET A 315 21.90 2.09 -1.81
C MET A 315 22.13 1.87 -3.29
N TYR A 316 23.36 1.53 -3.66
CA TYR A 316 23.75 1.08 -4.99
C TYR A 316 23.73 -0.45 -5.06
N PHE A 317 22.80 -0.98 -5.83
CA PHE A 317 22.74 -2.41 -6.11
C PHE A 317 23.83 -2.82 -7.10
N THR A 318 24.51 -3.93 -6.81
CA THR A 318 25.53 -4.49 -7.70
C THR A 318 24.86 -5.17 -8.89
N ASN A 319 25.54 -5.19 -10.04
CA ASN A 319 25.06 -5.83 -11.27
C ASN A 319 23.74 -5.28 -11.83
N PHE A 320 23.46 -4.00 -11.58
CA PHE A 320 22.36 -3.27 -12.20
C PHE A 320 22.76 -2.73 -13.58
N SER A 321 21.76 -2.52 -14.44
CA SER A 321 21.87 -1.93 -15.77
C SER A 321 22.42 -0.50 -15.74
N ARG A 322 22.16 0.23 -14.64
CA ARG A 322 22.64 1.58 -14.38
C ARG A 322 23.05 1.72 -12.91
N ARG A 323 24.16 2.43 -12.67
CA ARG A 323 24.55 2.82 -11.31
C ARG A 323 23.70 4.01 -10.87
N SER A 324 22.64 3.72 -10.12
CA SER A 324 21.76 4.70 -9.48
C SER A 324 21.33 4.20 -8.11
N PRO A 325 21.14 5.09 -7.12
CA PRO A 325 20.74 4.69 -5.78
C PRO A 325 19.26 4.30 -5.75
N LEU A 326 18.91 3.43 -4.81
CA LEU A 326 17.54 3.11 -4.43
C LEU A 326 17.33 3.32 -2.94
N ASP A 327 16.06 3.53 -2.59
CA ASP A 327 15.59 3.59 -1.22
C ASP A 327 15.40 2.16 -0.68
N VAL A 328 15.93 1.92 0.51
CA VAL A 328 16.00 0.57 1.09
C VAL A 328 15.55 0.55 2.52
N SER A 329 14.73 -0.47 2.80
CA SER A 329 14.13 -0.71 4.10
C SER A 329 14.43 -2.11 4.64
N ILE A 330 14.51 -2.19 5.96
CA ILE A 330 14.41 -3.45 6.70
C ILE A 330 12.97 -3.63 7.19
N ASP A 331 12.38 -4.79 6.89
CA ASP A 331 11.01 -5.12 7.29
C ASP A 331 11.07 -6.01 8.54
N TYR A 332 10.66 -5.45 9.68
CA TYR A 332 10.72 -6.16 10.96
C TYR A 332 9.53 -7.10 11.17
N ALA A 333 8.36 -6.73 10.64
CA ALA A 333 7.10 -7.39 10.93
C ALA A 333 6.38 -7.94 9.68
N ASN A 334 7.10 -8.05 8.56
CA ASN A 334 6.59 -8.52 7.28
C ASN A 334 5.37 -7.69 6.82
N ILE A 335 5.46 -6.37 6.99
CA ILE A 335 4.32 -5.45 6.87
C ILE A 335 3.95 -5.13 5.43
N PHE A 336 4.87 -5.38 4.49
CA PHE A 336 4.69 -5.13 3.05
C PHE A 336 4.20 -6.35 2.29
N ALA A 337 4.23 -7.53 2.92
CA ALA A 337 3.58 -8.69 2.35
C ALA A 337 2.07 -8.56 2.51
N PRO A 338 1.28 -9.02 1.51
CA PRO A 338 -0.12 -9.31 1.72
C PRO A 338 -0.25 -10.07 3.03
N VAL A 339 -1.21 -9.68 3.87
CA VAL A 339 -1.58 -10.53 5.00
C VAL A 339 -2.13 -11.80 4.35
N ASN A 340 -1.25 -12.80 4.18
CA ASN A 340 -1.69 -14.13 3.83
C ASN A 340 -2.68 -14.46 4.93
N PRO A 341 -3.97 -14.71 4.62
CA PRO A 341 -4.86 -15.26 5.62
C PRO A 341 -4.12 -16.43 6.25
N PRO A 342 -4.14 -16.60 7.58
CA PRO A 342 -3.49 -17.73 8.22
C PRO A 342 -3.82 -18.97 7.40
N ALA A 343 -2.80 -19.80 7.14
CA ALA A 343 -3.00 -21.07 6.45
C ALA A 343 -4.26 -21.74 7.03
N PRO A 344 -5.19 -22.22 6.18
CA PRO A 344 -6.48 -22.72 6.61
C PRO A 344 -6.36 -23.55 7.90
N SER A 345 -7.13 -23.25 8.94
CA SER A 345 -7.10 -23.99 10.22
C SER A 345 -7.79 -25.37 10.12
N GLY A 346 -7.52 -26.07 9.02
CA GLY A 346 -8.17 -27.30 8.60
C GLY A 346 -9.04 -27.10 7.36
N TYR A 347 -9.48 -28.22 6.79
CA TYR A 347 -10.33 -28.27 5.61
C TYR A 347 -11.69 -28.87 5.96
N THR A 348 -12.70 -28.51 5.17
CA THR A 348 -14.01 -29.15 5.16
C THR A 348 -14.33 -29.63 3.75
N ASN A 349 -15.08 -30.73 3.65
CA ASN A 349 -15.55 -31.22 2.37
C ASN A 349 -16.60 -30.27 1.81
N ILE A 350 -16.53 -30.01 0.50
CA ILE A 350 -17.61 -29.43 -0.29
C ILE A 350 -18.22 -30.55 -1.11
N TYR A 351 -19.48 -30.84 -0.83
CA TYR A 351 -20.27 -31.87 -1.48
C TYR A 351 -20.90 -31.32 -2.75
N ARG A 352 -20.87 -32.09 -3.84
CA ARG A 352 -21.60 -31.79 -5.08
C ARG A 352 -22.89 -32.61 -5.12
N LEU A 353 -23.99 -31.94 -5.42
CA LEU A 353 -25.26 -32.58 -5.73
C LEU A 353 -25.73 -32.12 -7.11
N TYR A 354 -26.33 -33.04 -7.85
CA TYR A 354 -26.91 -32.77 -9.16
C TYR A 354 -28.42 -32.98 -9.12
N ASN A 355 -29.17 -32.05 -9.69
CA ASN A 355 -30.61 -32.14 -9.81
C ASN A 355 -31.01 -32.50 -11.25
N ASN A 356 -31.60 -33.69 -11.45
CA ASN A 356 -31.93 -34.20 -12.79
C ASN A 356 -33.13 -33.49 -13.44
N ARG A 357 -33.90 -32.70 -12.68
CA ARG A 357 -35.08 -32.00 -13.19
C ARG A 357 -34.72 -30.64 -13.75
N ASN A 358 -33.94 -29.87 -13.00
CA ASN A 358 -33.55 -28.52 -13.39
C ASN A 358 -32.08 -28.41 -13.87
N LEU A 359 -31.34 -29.53 -13.88
CA LEU A 359 -29.95 -29.67 -14.34
C LEU A 359 -28.91 -28.89 -13.52
N GLU A 360 -29.31 -28.39 -12.35
CA GLU A 360 -28.44 -27.62 -11.48
C GLU A 360 -27.41 -28.48 -10.74
N HIS A 361 -26.23 -27.89 -10.49
CA HIS A 361 -25.29 -28.40 -9.50
C HIS A 361 -25.27 -27.52 -8.24
N LEU A 362 -25.49 -28.14 -7.09
CA LEU A 362 -25.38 -27.53 -5.78
C LEU A 362 -24.04 -27.91 -5.13
N TYR A 363 -23.36 -26.92 -4.54
CA TYR A 363 -22.11 -27.11 -3.81
C TYR A 363 -22.30 -26.69 -2.36
N THR A 364 -22.17 -27.63 -1.43
CA THR A 364 -22.46 -27.37 -0.02
C THR A 364 -21.42 -27.96 0.92
N LYS A 365 -21.11 -27.24 2.01
CA LYS A 365 -20.35 -27.78 3.14
C LYS A 365 -21.25 -28.48 4.16
N ASP A 366 -22.56 -28.27 4.09
CA ASP A 366 -23.52 -28.79 5.05
C ASP A 366 -23.85 -30.25 4.73
N ALA A 367 -23.43 -31.14 5.62
CA ALA A 367 -23.72 -32.57 5.50
C ALA A 367 -25.23 -32.84 5.58
N ASN A 368 -26.00 -32.03 6.33
CA ASN A 368 -27.45 -32.19 6.42
C ASN A 368 -28.13 -31.81 5.11
N GLU A 369 -27.74 -30.72 4.45
CA GLU A 369 -28.25 -30.35 3.12
C GLU A 369 -27.94 -31.47 2.10
N LYS A 370 -26.71 -31.98 2.11
CA LYS A 370 -26.28 -33.12 1.28
C LYS A 370 -27.12 -34.39 1.54
N ASP A 371 -27.38 -34.75 2.79
CA ASP A 371 -28.09 -35.98 3.14
C ASP A 371 -29.62 -35.85 2.99
N ARG A 372 -30.18 -34.65 3.18
CA ARG A 372 -31.64 -34.43 3.21
C ARG A 372 -32.22 -34.21 1.83
N LEU A 373 -31.52 -33.54 0.90
CA LEU A 373 -32.05 -33.23 -0.43
C LEU A 373 -32.48 -34.46 -1.24
N PRO A 374 -31.68 -35.55 -1.33
CA PRO A 374 -32.10 -36.78 -2.02
C PRO A 374 -33.29 -37.49 -1.37
N GLN A 375 -33.56 -37.24 -0.09
CA GLN A 375 -34.73 -37.79 0.62
C GLN A 375 -36.00 -36.97 0.34
N LEU A 376 -35.86 -35.67 0.11
CA LEU A 376 -36.98 -34.76 -0.16
C LEU A 376 -37.43 -34.82 -1.63
N SER A 377 -36.52 -35.08 -2.56
CA SER A 377 -36.84 -35.29 -3.96
C SER A 377 -35.90 -36.29 -4.62
N LYS A 378 -36.48 -37.22 -5.39
CA LYS A 378 -35.75 -38.17 -6.24
C LYS A 378 -34.91 -37.50 -7.33
N ASP A 379 -35.15 -36.21 -7.59
CA ASP A 379 -34.44 -35.46 -8.62
C ASP A 379 -33.02 -35.10 -8.15
N TRP A 380 -32.78 -34.98 -6.83
CA TRP A 380 -31.46 -34.71 -6.27
C TRP A 380 -30.62 -35.99 -6.14
N LYS A 381 -29.39 -35.94 -6.67
CA LYS A 381 -28.38 -37.00 -6.57
C LYS A 381 -27.10 -36.45 -5.95
N TYR A 382 -26.58 -37.13 -4.94
CA TYR A 382 -25.25 -36.83 -4.40
C TYR A 382 -24.17 -37.39 -5.33
N GLU A 383 -23.20 -36.56 -5.71
CA GLU A 383 -22.14 -36.91 -6.67
C GLU A 383 -20.75 -37.07 -6.03
N GLY A 384 -20.64 -36.87 -4.71
CA GLY A 384 -19.37 -37.00 -3.99
C GLY A 384 -18.82 -35.67 -3.45
N VAL A 385 -17.60 -35.74 -2.95
CA VAL A 385 -16.83 -34.56 -2.53
C VAL A 385 -16.24 -33.92 -3.78
N ALA A 386 -16.64 -32.70 -4.09
CA ALA A 386 -16.15 -31.92 -5.22
C ALA A 386 -14.71 -31.47 -5.00
N TRP A 387 -14.45 -30.95 -3.80
CA TRP A 387 -13.14 -30.54 -3.30
C TRP A 387 -13.21 -30.32 -1.78
N LYS A 388 -12.05 -30.06 -1.19
CA LYS A 388 -11.88 -29.62 0.19
C LYS A 388 -11.61 -28.12 0.21
N ALA A 389 -12.46 -27.37 0.90
CA ALA A 389 -12.29 -25.94 1.11
C ALA A 389 -11.69 -25.66 2.50
N PRO A 390 -10.90 -24.59 2.67
CA PRO A 390 -10.52 -24.06 3.97
C PRO A 390 -11.73 -23.90 4.91
N LYS A 391 -11.57 -24.26 6.20
CA LYS A 391 -12.56 -23.95 7.23
C LYS A 391 -12.69 -22.43 7.46
N SER A 392 -11.61 -21.69 7.25
CA SER A 392 -11.56 -20.23 7.27
C SER A 392 -10.50 -19.72 6.27
N SER A 393 -10.75 -18.55 5.67
CA SER A 393 -9.78 -17.78 4.87
C SER A 393 -10.31 -16.35 4.69
N SER A 394 -9.47 -15.41 4.26
CA SER A 394 -9.89 -14.03 3.95
C SER A 394 -10.64 -13.90 2.62
N VAL A 395 -10.76 -15.00 1.86
CA VAL A 395 -11.36 -15.03 0.53
C VAL A 395 -12.66 -15.84 0.59
N PRO A 396 -13.80 -15.22 0.98
CA PRO A 396 -15.08 -15.91 1.02
C PRO A 396 -15.59 -16.23 -0.40
N VAL A 397 -16.29 -17.35 -0.53
CA VAL A 397 -17.13 -17.69 -1.69
C VAL A 397 -18.58 -17.61 -1.24
N TYR A 398 -19.33 -16.68 -1.82
CA TYR A 398 -20.73 -16.44 -1.53
C TYR A 398 -21.62 -17.36 -2.36
N ARG A 399 -22.74 -17.79 -1.76
CA ARG A 399 -23.85 -18.43 -2.47
C ARG A 399 -25.03 -17.47 -2.54
N VAL A 400 -25.58 -17.31 -3.74
CA VAL A 400 -26.78 -16.52 -4.01
C VAL A 400 -27.79 -17.41 -4.73
N TYR A 401 -29.06 -17.21 -4.43
CA TYR A 401 -30.17 -18.05 -4.88
C TYR A 401 -31.19 -17.21 -5.67
N ASP A 402 -31.57 -17.63 -6.87
CA ASP A 402 -32.68 -17.04 -7.61
C ASP A 402 -34.01 -17.73 -7.24
N PRO A 403 -34.93 -17.07 -6.51
CA PRO A 403 -36.20 -17.68 -6.13
C PRO A 403 -37.14 -17.95 -7.32
N ARG A 404 -36.88 -17.40 -8.51
CA ARG A 404 -37.72 -17.59 -9.70
C ARG A 404 -37.34 -18.85 -10.47
N SER A 405 -36.05 -19.10 -10.64
CA SER A 405 -35.53 -20.27 -11.37
C SER A 405 -35.16 -21.44 -10.46
N GLY A 406 -34.90 -21.16 -9.18
CA GLY A 406 -34.37 -22.13 -8.22
C GLY A 406 -32.85 -22.28 -8.26
N GLU A 407 -32.13 -21.46 -9.04
CA GLU A 407 -30.68 -21.59 -9.25
C GLU A 407 -29.84 -21.01 -8.13
N HIS A 408 -28.70 -21.66 -7.90
CA HIS A 408 -27.62 -21.12 -7.09
C HIS A 408 -26.44 -20.68 -7.95
N LEU A 409 -25.86 -19.53 -7.61
CA LEU A 409 -24.60 -19.05 -8.15
C LEU A 409 -23.58 -18.87 -7.03
N TYR A 410 -22.32 -19.19 -7.34
CA TYR A 410 -21.20 -19.15 -6.41
C TYR A 410 -20.15 -18.18 -6.92
N THR A 411 -19.74 -17.24 -6.08
CA THR A 411 -18.78 -16.20 -6.49
C THR A 411 -17.93 -15.67 -5.35
N LYS A 412 -16.70 -15.27 -5.68
CA LYS A 412 -15.83 -14.48 -4.79
C LYS A 412 -16.09 -12.97 -4.93
N ASP A 413 -16.80 -12.55 -5.96
CA ASP A 413 -17.01 -11.14 -6.26
C ASP A 413 -18.21 -10.60 -5.46
N ALA A 414 -17.92 -9.79 -4.46
CA ALA A 414 -18.95 -9.13 -3.66
C ALA A 414 -19.80 -8.14 -4.49
N TYR A 415 -19.26 -7.61 -5.60
CA TYR A 415 -20.02 -6.75 -6.51
C TYR A 415 -21.04 -7.56 -7.32
N GLU A 416 -20.69 -8.73 -7.84
CA GLU A 416 -21.62 -9.66 -8.50
C GLU A 416 -22.78 -10.02 -7.57
N VAL A 417 -22.49 -10.35 -6.30
CA VAL A 417 -23.53 -10.57 -5.27
C VAL A 417 -24.44 -9.36 -5.12
N SER A 418 -23.88 -8.15 -4.98
CA SER A 418 -24.66 -6.93 -4.79
C SER A 418 -25.59 -6.66 -5.97
N VAL A 419 -25.10 -6.76 -7.20
CA VAL A 419 -25.88 -6.57 -8.43
C VAL A 419 -27.02 -7.59 -8.51
N LEU A 420 -26.74 -8.88 -8.28
CA LEU A 420 -27.75 -9.94 -8.32
C LEU A 420 -28.86 -9.70 -7.28
N THR A 421 -28.49 -9.30 -6.07
CA THR A 421 -29.45 -9.12 -4.97
C THR A 421 -30.26 -7.83 -5.07
N SER A 422 -29.64 -6.73 -5.51
CA SER A 422 -30.29 -5.41 -5.54
C SER A 422 -31.07 -5.15 -6.83
N LYS A 423 -30.58 -5.66 -7.97
CA LYS A 423 -31.16 -5.36 -9.29
C LYS A 423 -31.93 -6.53 -9.90
N HIS A 424 -31.54 -7.76 -9.57
CA HIS A 424 -32.10 -8.95 -10.21
C HIS A 424 -32.98 -9.78 -9.28
N GLY A 425 -33.18 -9.39 -8.02
CA GLY A 425 -34.10 -10.05 -7.09
C GLY A 425 -33.60 -11.40 -6.55
N TRP A 426 -32.30 -11.69 -6.68
CA TRP A 426 -31.69 -12.87 -6.08
C TRP A 426 -31.58 -12.69 -4.56
N ARG A 427 -31.55 -13.80 -3.83
CA ARG A 427 -31.39 -13.83 -2.38
C ARG A 427 -29.97 -14.18 -2.02
N ARG A 428 -29.37 -13.41 -1.12
CA ARG A 428 -28.06 -13.73 -0.55
C ARG A 428 -28.22 -14.77 0.55
N GLU A 429 -27.51 -15.88 0.45
CA GLU A 429 -27.50 -16.93 1.48
C GLU A 429 -26.24 -16.88 2.36
N GLY A 430 -25.28 -16.01 2.02
CA GLY A 430 -24.08 -15.76 2.81
C GLY A 430 -22.85 -16.49 2.28
N VAL A 431 -21.90 -16.75 3.18
CA VAL A 431 -20.63 -17.41 2.85
C VAL A 431 -20.83 -18.92 2.83
N ALA A 432 -20.82 -19.52 1.65
CA ALA A 432 -20.93 -20.97 1.49
C ALA A 432 -19.65 -21.67 1.99
N PHE A 433 -18.49 -21.20 1.52
CA PHE A 433 -17.18 -21.71 1.90
C PHE A 433 -16.10 -20.65 1.58
N TYR A 434 -14.83 -21.00 1.74
CA TYR A 434 -13.71 -20.11 1.49
C TYR A 434 -12.82 -20.64 0.37
N SER A 435 -12.15 -19.76 -0.37
CA SER A 435 -11.09 -20.11 -1.31
C SER A 435 -9.79 -20.33 -0.56
N ASP A 436 -9.03 -21.33 -1.00
CA ASP A 436 -7.61 -21.48 -0.65
C ASP A 436 -6.76 -20.45 -1.41
N SER A 437 -5.47 -20.42 -1.08
CA SER A 437 -4.44 -19.67 -1.79
C SER A 437 -4.26 -20.15 -3.23
N SER A 438 -3.70 -19.30 -4.09
CA SER A 438 -3.50 -19.59 -5.51
C SER A 438 -2.48 -20.70 -5.81
N SER A 439 -1.77 -21.20 -4.80
CA SER A 439 -0.89 -22.36 -4.93
C SER A 439 -1.65 -23.70 -4.85
N ALA A 440 -2.93 -23.69 -4.45
CA ALA A 440 -3.78 -24.87 -4.41
C ALA A 440 -4.38 -25.21 -5.79
N THR A 441 -5.23 -26.23 -5.86
CA THR A 441 -5.84 -26.67 -7.13
C THR A 441 -6.93 -25.69 -7.56
N PRO A 442 -6.93 -25.18 -8.80
CA PRO A 442 -7.96 -24.26 -9.28
C PRO A 442 -9.29 -24.98 -9.55
N ALA A 443 -10.39 -24.31 -9.22
CA ALA A 443 -11.74 -24.63 -9.67
C ALA A 443 -12.11 -23.72 -10.84
N TYR A 444 -12.57 -24.30 -11.95
CA TYR A 444 -12.92 -23.61 -13.19
C TYR A 444 -14.41 -23.33 -13.24
N ARG A 445 -14.81 -22.08 -13.56
CA ARG A 445 -16.21 -21.72 -13.83
C ARG A 445 -16.50 -21.81 -15.32
N LEU A 446 -17.60 -22.47 -15.66
CA LEU A 446 -18.11 -22.58 -17.01
C LEU A 446 -19.57 -22.14 -17.06
N TYR A 447 -19.95 -21.50 -18.16
CA TYR A 447 -21.31 -21.05 -18.44
C TYR A 447 -21.83 -21.66 -19.74
N ASN A 448 -23.04 -22.23 -19.71
CA ASN A 448 -23.72 -22.75 -20.88
C ASN A 448 -24.80 -21.75 -21.35
N PRO A 449 -24.55 -20.98 -22.43
CA PRO A 449 -25.53 -20.01 -22.94
C PRO A 449 -26.79 -20.67 -23.53
N ALA A 450 -26.74 -21.95 -23.86
CA ALA A 450 -27.89 -22.71 -24.37
C ALA A 450 -28.72 -23.34 -23.24
N ALA A 451 -28.23 -23.30 -21.99
CA ALA A 451 -28.99 -23.73 -20.83
C ALA A 451 -29.90 -22.60 -20.34
N GLY A 452 -31.10 -22.96 -19.92
CA GLY A 452 -31.92 -22.09 -19.07
C GLY A 452 -31.44 -22.23 -17.63
N VAL A 453 -32.11 -23.09 -16.87
CA VAL A 453 -31.71 -23.44 -15.51
C VAL A 453 -30.50 -24.40 -15.54
N GLY A 454 -29.57 -24.23 -14.60
CA GLY A 454 -28.35 -25.03 -14.50
C GLY A 454 -27.24 -24.54 -15.42
N ALA A 455 -27.25 -23.25 -15.79
CA ALA A 455 -26.33 -22.72 -16.78
C ALA A 455 -24.88 -22.58 -16.30
N HIS A 456 -24.62 -22.64 -14.98
CA HIS A 456 -23.26 -22.56 -14.44
C HIS A 456 -22.76 -23.90 -13.92
N PHE A 457 -21.50 -24.21 -14.21
CA PHE A 457 -20.83 -25.42 -13.75
C PHE A 457 -19.44 -25.10 -13.19
N ILE A 458 -19.05 -25.83 -12.14
CA ILE A 458 -17.75 -25.68 -11.48
C ILE A 458 -17.06 -27.04 -11.43
N THR A 459 -15.80 -27.07 -11.84
CA THR A 459 -14.99 -28.29 -11.73
C THR A 459 -13.53 -28.00 -11.42
N MET A 460 -12.90 -28.85 -10.61
CA MET A 460 -11.43 -28.89 -10.46
C MET A 460 -10.77 -29.83 -11.46
N ASP A 461 -11.55 -30.50 -12.31
CA ASP A 461 -11.03 -31.37 -13.35
C ASP A 461 -10.78 -30.55 -14.64
N SER A 462 -9.49 -30.36 -14.93
CA SER A 462 -9.07 -29.65 -16.14
C SER A 462 -9.48 -30.36 -17.43
N TYR A 463 -9.63 -31.69 -17.41
CA TYR A 463 -10.09 -32.48 -18.55
C TYR A 463 -11.59 -32.29 -18.75
N GLU A 464 -12.40 -32.36 -17.68
CA GLU A 464 -13.85 -32.09 -17.75
C GLU A 464 -14.13 -30.68 -18.28
N LYS A 465 -13.43 -29.67 -17.77
CA LYS A 465 -13.48 -28.30 -18.29
C LYS A 465 -13.20 -28.27 -19.80
N SER A 466 -12.11 -28.93 -20.24
CA SER A 466 -11.70 -28.90 -21.65
C SER A 466 -12.75 -29.58 -22.55
N VAL A 467 -13.32 -30.71 -22.11
CA VAL A 467 -14.40 -31.39 -22.83
C VAL A 467 -15.65 -30.51 -22.93
N LEU A 468 -16.08 -29.86 -21.84
CA LEU A 468 -17.27 -29.00 -21.86
C LEU A 468 -17.11 -27.81 -22.80
N VAL A 469 -15.91 -27.21 -22.86
CA VAL A 469 -15.61 -26.13 -23.82
C VAL A 469 -15.78 -26.61 -25.26
N THR A 470 -15.33 -27.82 -25.61
CA THR A 470 -15.57 -28.37 -26.96
C THR A 470 -17.05 -28.61 -27.27
N ARG A 471 -17.91 -28.65 -26.24
CA ARG A 471 -19.36 -28.86 -26.35
C ARG A 471 -20.17 -27.56 -26.23
N GLY A 472 -19.53 -26.39 -26.41
CA GLY A 472 -20.20 -25.10 -26.47
C GLY A 472 -20.34 -24.37 -25.12
N TRP A 473 -19.78 -24.91 -24.04
CA TRP A 473 -19.69 -24.17 -22.78
C TRP A 473 -18.62 -23.07 -22.88
N LYS A 474 -18.90 -21.90 -22.31
CA LYS A 474 -17.97 -20.79 -22.19
C LYS A 474 -17.14 -20.95 -20.92
N TYR A 475 -15.82 -20.94 -21.05
CA TYR A 475 -14.92 -20.88 -19.90
C TYR A 475 -14.85 -19.44 -19.37
N GLU A 476 -15.19 -19.24 -18.10
CA GLU A 476 -15.26 -17.91 -17.47
C GLU A 476 -14.07 -17.61 -16.56
N GLY A 477 -13.09 -18.52 -16.47
CA GLY A 477 -11.90 -18.34 -15.65
C GLY A 477 -11.84 -19.25 -14.41
N ILE A 478 -10.85 -18.98 -13.56
CA ILE A 478 -10.69 -19.65 -12.26
C ILE A 478 -11.66 -19.01 -11.27
N ALA A 479 -12.62 -19.81 -10.80
CA ALA A 479 -13.63 -19.40 -9.84
C ALA A 479 -13.02 -19.18 -8.45
N TRP A 480 -12.19 -20.12 -7.98
CA TRP A 480 -11.46 -20.13 -6.70
C TRP A 480 -10.45 -21.29 -6.66
N TYR A 481 -9.80 -21.49 -5.51
CA TYR A 481 -8.84 -22.58 -5.29
C TYR A 481 -9.25 -23.46 -4.10
N GLY A 482 -8.85 -24.72 -4.10
CA GLY A 482 -9.03 -25.67 -3.00
C GLY A 482 -8.19 -26.93 -3.15
N LYS A 483 -8.39 -27.92 -2.28
CA LYS A 483 -7.68 -29.20 -2.33
C LYS A 483 -8.55 -30.28 -2.95
N LYS A 484 -7.96 -31.12 -3.81
CA LYS A 484 -8.64 -32.30 -4.35
C LYS A 484 -8.73 -33.42 -3.31
#